data_AF-A0A8S3I6E7-F1
#
_entry.id   AF-A0A8S3I6E7-F1
#
_cell.length_a   1.000
_cell.length_b   1.000
_cell.length_c   1.000
_cell.angle_alpha   90.00
_cell.angle_beta   90.00
_cell.angle_gamma   90.00
#
_symmetry.space_group_name_H-M   'P 1'
#
loop_
_entity.id
_entity.type
_entity.pdbx_description
1 polymer ?
#
loop_
_entity_poly.entity_id
_entity_poly.type
_entity_poly.pdbx_seq_one_letter_code
_entity_poly.pdbx_strand_id
1 'polypeptide(L)'
;MVSQGNNITDDTQRVAVRLSNVEIFNVGQAFRLDRYAIHFQRNGNMSESFVKSSSIHLSFNRAIHIQASNYITIESNVIYNIMGSAMFLSDGIEVGHVFRGNLAVFVRSSSSLLNEDLTPAAFWLTNPNNIVELNAVAGATYYGYWYQLSNRTEGLSLLTNPNYCPNRQPFGRFYNNSVHSTGRFGVWIYPEYAPTISGDCNDTRPLQATFEGLIAWNNNKGIEIVMSRTIQVKNAVVFDNADLGIGYITA
;
A
#
# COMPACT_ATOMS: atom_id res chain seq x y z
N MET A 1 8.64 13.09 -10.08
CA MET A 1 7.64 13.95 -10.79
C MET A 1 6.53 14.26 -9.81
N VAL A 2 6.13 15.52 -9.64
CA VAL A 2 5.11 15.93 -8.65
C VAL A 2 3.92 16.53 -9.41
N SER A 3 2.71 15.99 -9.24
CA SER A 3 1.47 16.60 -9.73
C SER A 3 0.75 17.29 -8.57
N GLN A 4 0.55 18.62 -8.65
CA GLN A 4 -0.25 19.38 -7.68
C GLN A 4 -1.41 20.05 -8.42
N GLY A 5 -2.65 19.88 -7.94
CA GLY A 5 -3.81 20.65 -8.36
C GLY A 5 -4.14 21.70 -7.29
N ASN A 6 -4.33 22.97 -7.70
CA ASN A 6 -4.74 24.06 -6.82
C ASN A 6 -6.17 24.52 -7.18
N ASN A 7 -7.00 24.62 -6.14
CA ASN A 7 -8.28 25.34 -6.02
C ASN A 7 -9.52 24.90 -6.83
N ILE A 8 -10.59 24.82 -6.04
CA ILE A 8 -11.99 24.50 -6.35
C ILE A 8 -12.64 25.71 -7.03
N THR A 9 -13.02 25.57 -8.30
CA THR A 9 -14.33 25.87 -8.90
C THR A 9 -14.17 25.83 -10.42
N ASP A 10 -14.85 24.87 -11.07
CA ASP A 10 -14.84 24.54 -12.51
C ASP A 10 -13.71 23.60 -12.98
N ASP A 11 -13.75 22.33 -12.56
CA ASP A 11 -12.82 21.26 -12.99
C ASP A 11 -13.54 20.29 -13.95
N THR A 12 -13.56 20.66 -15.23
CA THR A 12 -13.79 19.70 -16.32
C THR A 12 -12.46 19.36 -16.99
N GLN A 13 -11.61 18.59 -16.29
CA GLN A 13 -10.42 17.85 -16.78
C GLN A 13 -9.12 18.69 -16.94
N ARG A 14 -7.89 18.32 -16.51
CA ARG A 14 -7.27 17.02 -16.11
C ARG A 14 -6.10 17.22 -15.14
N VAL A 15 -5.92 16.28 -14.19
CA VAL A 15 -4.57 15.84 -13.81
C VAL A 15 -4.36 14.45 -14.41
N ALA A 16 -3.37 14.34 -15.32
CA ALA A 16 -3.02 13.10 -16.01
C ALA A 16 -1.51 12.87 -15.90
N VAL A 17 -1.12 11.79 -15.23
CA VAL A 17 0.26 11.29 -15.28
C VAL A 17 0.23 9.87 -15.80
N ARG A 18 0.85 9.66 -16.97
CA ARG A 18 0.89 8.39 -17.70
C ARG A 18 2.33 8.07 -18.03
N LEU A 19 2.93 7.18 -17.26
CA LEU A 19 4.29 6.71 -17.47
C LEU A 19 4.23 5.26 -17.93
N SER A 20 4.81 4.96 -19.08
CA SER A 20 4.89 3.60 -19.60
C SER A 20 6.24 3.34 -20.26
N ASN A 21 6.83 2.17 -20.01
CA ASN A 21 8.08 1.75 -20.63
C ASN A 21 9.25 2.71 -20.36
N VAL A 22 9.29 3.30 -19.16
CA VAL A 22 10.35 4.22 -18.74
C VAL A 22 11.20 3.62 -17.63
N GLU A 23 12.46 4.05 -17.57
CA GLU A 23 13.36 3.79 -16.46
C GLU A 23 13.50 5.05 -15.60
N ILE A 24 13.33 4.88 -14.29
CA ILE A 24 13.46 5.92 -13.29
C ILE A 24 14.56 5.47 -12.32
N PHE A 25 15.77 5.99 -12.54
CA PHE A 25 17.00 5.53 -11.89
C PHE A 25 17.68 6.63 -11.09
N ASN A 26 18.24 6.28 -9.92
CA ASN A 26 19.04 7.19 -9.09
C ASN A 26 18.25 8.45 -8.70
N VAL A 27 17.06 8.22 -8.16
CA VAL A 27 16.01 9.22 -7.93
C VAL A 27 15.60 9.32 -6.47
N GLY A 28 14.73 10.27 -6.16
CA GLY A 28 14.34 10.57 -4.79
C GLY A 28 15.46 11.30 -4.04
N GLN A 29 15.11 11.95 -2.93
CA GLN A 29 16.10 12.66 -2.10
C GLN A 29 15.97 12.17 -0.66
N ALA A 30 17.05 11.59 -0.14
CA ALA A 30 17.17 11.29 1.28
C ALA A 30 17.12 12.58 2.10
N PHE A 31 16.65 12.50 3.34
CA PHE A 31 16.54 13.62 4.30
C PHE A 31 15.59 14.74 3.85
N ARG A 32 14.77 14.49 2.82
CA ARG A 32 13.76 15.43 2.33
C ARG A 32 12.45 14.70 2.10
N LEU A 33 11.52 14.88 3.04
CA LEU A 33 10.13 14.47 2.83
C LEU A 33 9.57 15.14 1.56
N ASP A 34 8.60 14.48 0.92
CA ASP A 34 7.95 14.94 -0.32
C ASP A 34 8.82 14.98 -1.58
N ARG A 35 10.03 14.41 -1.52
CA ARG A 35 10.94 14.22 -2.66
C ARG A 35 11.06 12.74 -3.04
N TYR A 36 9.92 12.11 -3.27
CA TYR A 36 9.79 10.73 -3.77
C TYR A 36 10.07 10.65 -5.28
N ALA A 37 10.32 9.45 -5.81
CA ALA A 37 10.52 9.28 -7.25
C ALA A 37 9.26 9.66 -8.05
N ILE A 38 8.11 9.12 -7.65
CA ILE A 38 6.78 9.51 -8.14
C ILE A 38 5.89 9.89 -6.95
N HIS A 39 5.26 11.07 -7.03
CA HIS A 39 4.37 11.56 -5.98
C HIS A 39 3.07 12.10 -6.59
N PHE A 40 1.97 11.39 -6.34
CA PHE A 40 0.61 11.85 -6.63
C PHE A 40 0.08 12.54 -5.37
N GLN A 41 -0.13 13.86 -5.42
CA GLN A 41 -0.44 14.63 -4.24
C GLN A 41 -1.72 15.45 -4.43
N ARG A 42 -2.78 15.07 -3.70
CA ARG A 42 -4.07 15.77 -3.63
C ARG A 42 -4.67 16.03 -5.01
N ASN A 43 -4.70 15.03 -5.87
CA ASN A 43 -5.20 15.16 -7.24
C ASN A 43 -6.67 14.75 -7.40
N GLY A 44 -7.31 14.20 -6.35
CA GLY A 44 -8.68 13.73 -6.45
C GLY A 44 -8.80 12.51 -7.37
N ASN A 45 -9.69 12.57 -8.37
CA ASN A 45 -9.89 11.45 -9.31
C ASN A 45 -8.77 11.40 -10.36
N MET A 46 -7.99 10.31 -10.34
CA MET A 46 -6.87 10.06 -11.24
C MET A 46 -7.07 8.77 -12.04
N SER A 47 -8.34 8.42 -12.37
CA SER A 47 -8.71 7.23 -13.14
C SER A 47 -8.04 7.12 -14.52
N GLU A 48 -7.62 8.26 -15.07
CA GLU A 48 -6.89 8.34 -16.33
C GLU A 48 -5.35 8.19 -16.18
N SER A 49 -4.82 8.11 -14.96
CA SER A 49 -3.39 8.11 -14.66
C SER A 49 -2.85 6.71 -14.38
N PHE A 50 -1.60 6.49 -14.80
CA PHE A 50 -0.93 5.22 -14.60
C PHE A 50 0.60 5.30 -14.56
N VAL A 51 1.20 4.28 -13.94
CA VAL A 51 2.61 3.91 -14.09
C VAL A 51 2.63 2.45 -14.51
N LYS A 52 3.07 2.15 -15.74
CA LYS A 52 3.02 0.80 -16.31
C LYS A 52 4.34 0.35 -16.90
N SER A 53 4.64 -0.94 -16.81
CA SER A 53 5.74 -1.56 -17.57
C SER A 53 7.08 -0.79 -17.43
N SER A 54 7.33 -0.22 -16.25
CA SER A 54 8.44 0.70 -16.00
C SER A 54 9.34 0.15 -14.89
N SER A 55 10.60 0.59 -14.86
CA SER A 55 11.52 0.29 -13.77
C SER A 55 11.73 1.51 -12.88
N ILE A 56 11.67 1.32 -11.57
CA ILE A 56 12.05 2.34 -10.59
C ILE A 56 13.11 1.74 -9.68
N HIS A 57 14.33 2.27 -9.71
CA HIS A 57 15.40 1.67 -8.93
C HIS A 57 16.50 2.63 -8.48
N LEU A 58 17.21 2.19 -7.43
CA LEU A 58 18.15 3.01 -6.66
C LEU A 58 17.49 4.31 -6.19
N SER A 59 16.37 4.22 -5.46
CA SER A 59 15.74 5.41 -4.91
C SER A 59 16.23 5.70 -3.49
N PHE A 60 16.65 6.94 -3.26
CA PHE A 60 17.02 7.47 -1.93
C PHE A 60 15.79 7.89 -1.10
N ASN A 61 14.60 7.61 -1.61
CA ASN A 61 13.32 7.84 -0.96
C ASN A 61 12.32 6.77 -1.46
N ARG A 62 11.05 6.86 -1.09
CA ARG A 62 10.00 5.94 -1.56
C ARG A 62 9.87 5.99 -3.09
N ALA A 63 9.47 4.87 -3.70
CA ALA A 63 9.33 4.77 -5.15
C ALA A 63 8.05 5.48 -5.64
N ILE A 64 6.89 5.06 -5.13
CA ILE A 64 5.60 5.63 -5.50
C ILE A 64 4.84 5.99 -4.24
N HIS A 65 4.54 7.27 -4.09
CA HIS A 65 3.72 7.77 -3.00
C HIS A 65 2.43 8.38 -3.56
N ILE A 66 1.30 7.95 -3.01
CA ILE A 66 -0.02 8.45 -3.34
C ILE A 66 -0.62 9.05 -2.07
N GLN A 67 -0.88 10.34 -2.12
CA GLN A 67 -1.52 11.11 -1.05
C GLN A 67 -2.80 11.74 -1.60
N ALA A 68 -3.95 11.47 -0.98
CA ALA A 68 -5.25 12.05 -1.27
C ALA A 68 -5.61 12.09 -2.78
N SER A 69 -5.27 11.01 -3.49
CA SER A 69 -5.55 10.81 -4.91
C SER A 69 -6.09 9.39 -5.10
N ASN A 70 -7.04 9.19 -6.01
CA ASN A 70 -7.81 7.95 -6.13
C ASN A 70 -7.76 7.37 -7.56
N TYR A 71 -8.02 6.08 -7.71
CA TYR A 71 -8.22 5.40 -9.00
C TYR A 71 -6.99 5.29 -9.93
N ILE A 72 -5.78 5.45 -9.40
CA ILE A 72 -4.53 5.32 -10.17
C ILE A 72 -4.21 3.84 -10.47
N THR A 73 -3.75 3.54 -11.68
CA THR A 73 -3.25 2.21 -12.05
C THR A 73 -1.72 2.12 -11.98
N ILE A 74 -1.19 1.24 -11.14
CA ILE A 74 0.23 0.89 -11.03
C ILE A 74 0.39 -0.58 -11.44
N GLU A 75 0.89 -0.83 -12.65
CA GLU A 75 0.82 -2.15 -13.26
C GLU A 75 2.12 -2.62 -13.93
N SER A 76 2.52 -3.87 -13.71
CA SER A 76 3.66 -4.50 -14.39
C SER A 76 4.99 -3.76 -14.23
N ASN A 77 5.22 -3.09 -13.09
CA ASN A 77 6.47 -2.38 -12.82
C ASN A 77 7.47 -3.25 -12.06
N VAL A 78 8.76 -2.99 -12.27
CA VAL A 78 9.85 -3.52 -11.46
C VAL A 78 10.39 -2.42 -10.55
N ILE A 79 10.31 -2.64 -9.23
CA ILE A 79 10.72 -1.68 -8.21
C ILE A 79 11.86 -2.30 -7.40
N TYR A 80 13.06 -1.76 -7.50
CA TYR A 80 14.27 -2.40 -6.96
C TYR A 80 15.14 -1.44 -6.14
N ASN A 81 15.62 -1.90 -4.97
CA ASN A 81 16.56 -1.17 -4.11
C ASN A 81 16.06 0.24 -3.76
N ILE A 82 15.04 0.26 -2.89
CA ILE A 82 14.31 1.46 -2.48
C ILE A 82 14.54 1.73 -1.00
N MET A 83 14.92 2.96 -0.65
CA MET A 83 15.00 3.43 0.73
C MET A 83 13.62 3.83 1.27
N GLY A 84 13.24 3.26 2.42
CA GLY A 84 11.90 3.41 3.00
C GLY A 84 10.88 2.53 2.29
N SER A 85 9.60 2.76 2.54
CA SER A 85 8.54 1.95 1.91
C SER A 85 8.45 2.18 0.41
N ALA A 86 8.24 1.13 -0.39
CA ALA A 86 8.32 1.25 -1.85
C ALA A 86 7.06 1.89 -2.47
N MET A 87 5.89 1.29 -2.25
CA MET A 87 4.58 1.85 -2.63
C MET A 87 3.82 2.25 -1.37
N PHE A 88 3.41 3.50 -1.26
CA PHE A 88 2.81 4.05 -0.03
C PHE A 88 1.53 4.84 -0.34
N LEU A 89 0.47 4.54 0.41
CA LEU A 89 -0.76 5.34 0.52
C LEU A 89 -0.73 6.13 1.83
N SER A 90 -0.93 7.45 1.80
CA SER A 90 -0.63 8.31 2.94
C SER A 90 -1.71 8.39 4.01
N ASP A 91 -2.91 8.84 3.62
CA ASP A 91 -3.83 9.48 4.56
C ASP A 91 -5.03 8.58 4.94
N GLY A 92 -5.14 7.41 4.30
CA GLY A 92 -6.22 6.46 4.52
C GLY A 92 -7.50 6.77 3.73
N ILE A 93 -7.52 7.79 2.87
CA ILE A 93 -8.65 8.10 1.97
C ILE A 93 -8.43 7.65 0.53
N GLU A 94 -7.25 7.10 0.24
CA GLU A 94 -6.80 6.68 -1.08
C GLU A 94 -7.44 5.33 -1.49
N VAL A 95 -8.38 5.38 -2.43
CA VAL A 95 -9.22 4.24 -2.83
C VAL A 95 -9.21 3.99 -4.33
N GLY A 96 -9.61 2.77 -4.69
CA GLY A 96 -9.85 2.34 -6.06
C GLY A 96 -8.58 2.20 -6.91
N HIS A 97 -7.40 2.20 -6.29
CA HIS A 97 -6.15 1.95 -6.97
C HIS A 97 -6.06 0.52 -7.47
N VAL A 98 -5.34 0.33 -8.56
CA VAL A 98 -5.00 -0.99 -9.09
C VAL A 98 -3.49 -1.17 -8.99
N PHE A 99 -3.06 -2.04 -8.09
CA PHE A 99 -1.70 -2.55 -7.99
C PHE A 99 -1.68 -3.97 -8.58
N ARG A 100 -1.25 -4.10 -9.82
CA ARG A 100 -1.31 -5.38 -10.54
C ARG A 100 0.03 -5.79 -11.11
N GLY A 101 0.45 -7.03 -10.88
CA GLY A 101 1.59 -7.60 -11.62
C GLY A 101 2.94 -6.91 -11.34
N ASN A 102 3.06 -6.14 -10.27
CA ASN A 102 4.31 -5.44 -9.94
C ASN A 102 5.26 -6.38 -9.18
N LEU A 103 6.55 -6.20 -9.40
CA LEU A 103 7.62 -6.88 -8.68
C LEU A 103 8.39 -5.87 -7.83
N ALA A 104 8.36 -6.03 -6.50
CA ALA A 104 9.15 -5.22 -5.57
C ALA A 104 10.29 -6.07 -4.98
N VAL A 105 11.53 -5.58 -5.08
CA VAL A 105 12.73 -6.32 -4.69
C VAL A 105 13.65 -5.42 -3.87
N PHE A 106 14.16 -5.96 -2.76
CA PHE A 106 15.16 -5.31 -1.92
C PHE A 106 14.74 -3.94 -1.37
N VAL A 107 13.63 -3.91 -0.65
CA VAL A 107 13.16 -2.71 0.07
C VAL A 107 13.94 -2.57 1.39
N ARG A 108 14.57 -1.42 1.61
CA ARG A 108 15.55 -1.21 2.68
C ARG A 108 15.14 -0.12 3.67
N SER A 109 15.42 -0.36 4.95
CA SER A 109 15.21 0.64 6.00
C SER A 109 15.93 1.95 5.69
N SER A 110 15.32 3.05 6.09
CA SER A 110 15.83 4.40 5.91
C SER A 110 15.58 5.22 7.17
N SER A 111 16.64 5.78 7.74
CA SER A 111 16.56 6.75 8.84
C SER A 111 16.42 8.20 8.35
N SER A 112 16.14 8.39 7.05
CA SER A 112 16.15 9.70 6.40
C SER A 112 14.75 10.25 6.10
N LEU A 113 13.70 9.55 6.55
CA LEU A 113 12.29 9.81 6.23
C LEU A 113 11.42 9.76 7.50
N LEU A 114 10.26 9.08 7.46
CA LEU A 114 9.41 8.90 8.64
C LEU A 114 9.94 7.76 9.53
N ASN A 115 9.47 7.71 10.79
CA ASN A 115 9.87 6.65 11.72
C ASN A 115 9.50 5.26 11.18
N GLU A 116 8.39 5.16 10.46
CA GLU A 116 7.91 3.93 9.84
C GLU A 116 8.83 3.44 8.71
N ASP A 117 9.66 4.31 8.12
CA ASP A 117 10.65 3.90 7.14
C ASP A 117 11.88 3.21 7.76
N LEU A 118 11.99 3.20 9.11
CA LEU A 118 12.89 2.29 9.82
C LEU A 118 12.40 0.84 9.69
N THR A 119 11.09 0.64 9.55
CA THR A 119 10.44 -0.66 9.35
C THR A 119 9.58 -0.69 8.08
N PRO A 120 10.20 -0.55 6.89
CA PRO A 120 9.46 -0.27 5.67
C PRO A 120 8.69 -1.48 5.13
N ALA A 121 7.70 -1.19 4.29
CA ALA A 121 6.95 -2.18 3.52
C ALA A 121 7.20 -2.05 2.01
N ALA A 122 7.12 -3.15 1.26
CA ALA A 122 7.03 -3.06 -0.20
C ALA A 122 5.71 -2.42 -0.64
N PHE A 123 4.61 -2.77 0.00
CA PHE A 123 3.30 -2.15 -0.16
C PHE A 123 2.80 -1.70 1.22
N TRP A 124 2.75 -0.40 1.45
CA TRP A 124 2.14 0.20 2.64
C TRP A 124 0.80 0.81 2.24
N LEU A 125 -0.27 0.14 2.68
CA LEU A 125 -1.65 0.39 2.28
C LEU A 125 -2.43 0.89 3.50
N THR A 126 -2.79 2.17 3.51
CA THR A 126 -3.57 2.78 4.60
C THR A 126 -5.09 2.70 4.40
N ASN A 127 -5.53 2.15 3.27
CA ASN A 127 -6.93 1.91 2.96
C ASN A 127 -7.11 0.55 2.25
N PRO A 128 -8.06 -0.29 2.69
CA PRO A 128 -8.25 -1.64 2.15
C PRO A 128 -9.02 -1.68 0.81
N ASN A 129 -9.68 -0.58 0.43
CA ASN A 129 -10.52 -0.51 -0.76
C ASN A 129 -9.69 -0.26 -2.02
N ASN A 130 -8.76 -1.17 -2.30
CA ASN A 130 -7.85 -1.14 -3.44
C ASN A 130 -7.70 -2.55 -4.02
N ILE A 131 -7.41 -2.64 -5.31
CA ILE A 131 -7.13 -3.92 -5.98
C ILE A 131 -5.63 -4.18 -5.90
N VAL A 132 -5.24 -5.23 -5.17
CA VAL A 132 -3.85 -5.67 -5.02
C VAL A 132 -3.76 -7.11 -5.50
N GLU A 133 -3.30 -7.35 -6.71
CA GLU A 133 -3.29 -8.71 -7.28
C GLU A 133 -2.08 -9.02 -8.15
N LEU A 134 -1.69 -10.29 -8.18
CA LEU A 134 -0.62 -10.80 -9.05
C LEU A 134 0.75 -10.14 -8.79
N ASN A 135 0.93 -9.47 -7.66
CA ASN A 135 2.20 -8.83 -7.31
C ASN A 135 3.14 -9.84 -6.65
N ALA A 136 4.43 -9.56 -6.75
CA ALA A 136 5.48 -10.32 -6.09
C ALA A 136 6.38 -9.41 -5.26
N VAL A 137 6.70 -9.84 -4.05
CA VAL A 137 7.69 -9.20 -3.18
C VAL A 137 8.82 -10.17 -2.90
N ALA A 138 10.04 -9.79 -3.26
CA ALA A 138 11.25 -10.56 -3.05
C ALA A 138 12.26 -9.75 -2.23
N GLY A 139 12.18 -9.85 -0.91
CA GLY A 139 13.09 -9.15 -0.01
C GLY A 139 12.62 -7.76 0.39
N ALA A 140 12.28 -7.60 1.67
CA ALA A 140 12.07 -6.32 2.33
C ALA A 140 12.65 -6.41 3.74
N THR A 141 13.22 -5.31 4.25
CA THR A 141 13.85 -5.35 5.59
C THR A 141 12.83 -5.70 6.69
N TYR A 142 11.56 -5.35 6.50
CA TYR A 142 10.49 -5.65 7.46
C TYR A 142 9.25 -6.27 6.82
N TYR A 143 8.47 -5.50 6.06
CA TYR A 143 7.14 -5.94 5.63
C TYR A 143 7.03 -6.13 4.12
N GLY A 144 6.30 -7.14 3.68
CA GLY A 144 5.91 -7.25 2.28
C GLY A 144 4.71 -6.36 1.99
N TYR A 145 3.54 -6.79 2.47
CA TYR A 145 2.29 -6.05 2.41
C TYR A 145 1.89 -5.63 3.81
N TRP A 146 1.80 -4.33 4.05
CA TRP A 146 1.35 -3.76 5.31
C TRP A 146 0.05 -3.02 5.09
N TYR A 147 -1.04 -3.60 5.60
CA TYR A 147 -2.33 -2.93 5.73
C TYR A 147 -2.35 -2.21 7.08
N GLN A 148 -1.93 -0.94 7.08
CA GLN A 148 -2.00 -0.07 8.25
C GLN A 148 -3.36 0.63 8.31
N LEU A 149 -4.34 -0.02 8.91
CA LEU A 149 -5.73 0.45 8.84
C LEU A 149 -6.11 1.20 10.10
N SER A 150 -5.89 2.50 10.08
CA SER A 150 -6.27 3.42 11.16
C SER A 150 -7.79 3.53 11.29
N ASN A 151 -8.26 3.84 12.50
CA ASN A 151 -9.70 4.06 12.77
C ASN A 151 -10.21 5.41 12.26
N ARG A 152 -9.31 6.31 11.87
CA ARG A 152 -9.55 7.61 11.26
C ARG A 152 -8.47 7.86 10.21
N THR A 153 -8.75 8.77 9.31
CA THR A 153 -7.77 9.27 8.34
C THR A 153 -6.67 10.06 9.05
N GLU A 154 -5.53 10.21 8.38
CA GLU A 154 -4.37 10.91 8.89
C GLU A 154 -4.10 12.21 8.11
N GLY A 155 -3.13 13.00 8.58
CA GLY A 155 -2.72 14.24 7.92
C GLY A 155 -3.86 15.26 7.75
N LEU A 156 -3.81 16.02 6.64
CA LEU A 156 -4.83 17.02 6.31
C LEU A 156 -6.20 16.40 6.02
N SER A 157 -6.22 15.12 5.63
CA SER A 157 -7.46 14.41 5.32
C SER A 157 -8.36 14.22 6.54
N LEU A 158 -7.80 14.21 7.76
CA LEU A 158 -8.59 14.20 9.00
C LEU A 158 -9.48 15.44 9.16
N LEU A 159 -9.03 16.59 8.68
CA LEU A 159 -9.78 17.84 8.78
C LEU A 159 -10.92 17.91 7.76
N THR A 160 -10.71 17.31 6.58
CA THR A 160 -11.68 17.35 5.47
C THR A 160 -12.64 16.16 5.49
N ASN A 161 -12.23 15.02 6.04
CA ASN A 161 -12.99 13.77 6.09
C ASN A 161 -12.98 13.14 7.49
N PRO A 162 -13.38 13.87 8.56
CA PRO A 162 -13.27 13.38 9.94
C PRO A 162 -14.09 12.13 10.22
N ASN A 163 -15.12 11.86 9.41
CA ASN A 163 -16.02 10.72 9.52
C ASN A 163 -15.69 9.56 8.57
N TYR A 164 -14.49 9.54 7.99
CA TYR A 164 -14.01 8.42 7.19
C TYR A 164 -13.17 7.48 8.06
N CYS A 165 -13.50 6.18 8.03
CA CYS A 165 -12.84 5.16 8.84
C CYS A 165 -12.19 4.09 7.94
N PRO A 166 -10.87 4.17 7.68
CA PRO A 166 -10.17 3.22 6.82
C PRO A 166 -10.35 1.76 7.26
N ASN A 167 -10.29 1.48 8.56
CA ASN A 167 -10.50 0.15 9.16
C ASN A 167 -11.93 -0.42 9.01
N ARG A 168 -12.90 0.37 8.53
CA ARG A 168 -14.28 -0.07 8.26
C ARG A 168 -14.54 -0.28 6.77
N GLN A 169 -13.70 0.28 5.90
CA GLN A 169 -13.96 0.29 4.46
C GLN A 169 -14.10 -1.13 3.89
N PRO A 170 -15.01 -1.32 2.91
CA PRO A 170 -15.08 -2.55 2.14
C PRO A 170 -13.71 -2.93 1.56
N PHE A 171 -13.43 -4.23 1.54
CA PHE A 171 -12.18 -4.75 1.00
C PHE A 171 -12.25 -4.76 -0.52
N GLY A 172 -11.24 -4.17 -1.18
CA GLY A 172 -11.18 -4.16 -2.64
C GLY A 172 -10.89 -5.56 -3.19
N ARG A 173 -9.61 -5.93 -3.29
CA ARG A 173 -9.19 -7.28 -3.68
C ARG A 173 -7.77 -7.56 -3.23
N PHE A 174 -7.53 -8.76 -2.73
CA PHE A 174 -6.18 -9.32 -2.58
C PHE A 174 -6.16 -10.71 -3.20
N TYR A 175 -5.47 -10.86 -4.34
CA TYR A 175 -5.54 -12.08 -5.14
C TYR A 175 -4.19 -12.49 -5.73
N ASN A 176 -3.76 -13.72 -5.47
CA ASN A 176 -2.56 -14.34 -6.07
C ASN A 176 -1.30 -13.47 -5.94
N ASN A 177 -1.10 -12.84 -4.78
CA ASN A 177 0.15 -12.17 -4.47
C ASN A 177 1.14 -13.15 -3.85
N SER A 178 2.43 -12.93 -4.09
CA SER A 178 3.52 -13.70 -3.49
C SER A 178 4.46 -12.81 -2.67
N VAL A 179 4.97 -13.34 -1.57
CA VAL A 179 5.91 -12.61 -0.71
C VAL A 179 6.92 -13.54 -0.07
N HIS A 180 8.19 -13.18 -0.19
CA HIS A 180 9.25 -13.91 0.48
C HIS A 180 10.43 -13.05 0.92
N SER A 181 11.24 -13.62 1.80
CA SER A 181 12.49 -13.03 2.29
C SER A 181 12.28 -11.69 2.99
N THR A 182 11.13 -11.51 3.67
CA THR A 182 10.91 -10.32 4.50
C THR A 182 11.44 -10.52 5.92
N GLY A 183 12.08 -9.49 6.47
CA GLY A 183 12.68 -9.57 7.81
C GLY A 183 11.68 -9.65 8.96
N ARG A 184 10.38 -9.38 8.72
CA ARG A 184 9.33 -9.48 9.75
C ARG A 184 8.04 -10.15 9.26
N PHE A 185 7.19 -9.45 8.49
CA PHE A 185 5.90 -10.00 8.07
C PHE A 185 5.81 -10.07 6.55
N GLY A 186 5.32 -11.19 6.01
CA GLY A 186 4.94 -11.26 4.59
C GLY A 186 3.72 -10.38 4.33
N VAL A 187 2.65 -10.61 5.08
CA VAL A 187 1.46 -9.75 5.14
C VAL A 187 1.18 -9.37 6.59
N TRP A 188 0.95 -8.10 6.87
CA TRP A 188 0.60 -7.60 8.20
C TRP A 188 -0.64 -6.73 8.14
N ILE A 189 -1.66 -7.09 8.91
CA ILE A 189 -2.88 -6.29 9.11
C ILE A 189 -2.85 -5.76 10.53
N TYR A 190 -2.70 -4.45 10.67
CA TYR A 190 -2.51 -3.76 11.96
C TYR A 190 -3.01 -2.31 11.85
N PRO A 191 -3.46 -1.65 12.94
CA PRO A 191 -3.72 -2.19 14.27
C PRO A 191 -4.94 -3.11 14.32
N GLU A 192 -5.94 -2.86 13.49
CA GLU A 192 -7.19 -3.61 13.43
C GLU A 192 -7.83 -3.49 12.04
N TYR A 193 -8.66 -4.45 11.66
CA TYR A 193 -9.51 -4.34 10.49
C TYR A 193 -10.86 -5.00 10.73
N ALA A 194 -11.95 -4.24 10.64
CA ALA A 194 -13.31 -4.72 10.90
C ALA A 194 -14.26 -4.16 9.83
N PRO A 195 -14.16 -4.67 8.58
CA PRO A 195 -14.92 -4.16 7.45
C PRO A 195 -16.42 -4.29 7.64
N THR A 196 -17.15 -3.30 7.13
CA THR A 196 -18.61 -3.24 7.19
C THR A 196 -19.21 -3.05 5.80
N ILE A 197 -20.52 -3.27 5.68
CA ILE A 197 -21.21 -3.18 4.39
C ILE A 197 -21.11 -1.77 3.80
N SER A 198 -21.37 -0.72 4.59
CA SER A 198 -21.28 0.66 4.08
C SER A 198 -19.90 1.29 4.19
N GLY A 199 -19.02 0.77 5.06
CA GLY A 199 -17.74 1.42 5.38
C GLY A 199 -17.85 2.61 6.32
N ASP A 200 -19.06 3.00 6.73
CA ASP A 200 -19.25 4.11 7.67
C ASP A 200 -18.70 3.76 9.05
N CYS A 201 -18.18 4.78 9.74
CA CYS A 201 -17.61 4.63 11.09
C CYS A 201 -18.58 4.02 12.13
N ASN A 202 -19.88 4.21 11.93
CA ASN A 202 -20.94 3.75 12.83
C ASN A 202 -21.65 2.48 12.32
N ASP A 203 -21.35 2.00 11.11
CA ASP A 203 -21.91 0.73 10.66
C ASP A 203 -21.34 -0.41 11.49
N THR A 204 -22.19 -1.38 11.80
CA THR A 204 -21.85 -2.56 12.59
C THR A 204 -22.12 -3.85 11.83
N ARG A 205 -22.71 -3.78 10.63
CA ARG A 205 -23.01 -4.94 9.80
C ARG A 205 -21.71 -5.42 9.16
N PRO A 206 -21.18 -6.60 9.55
CA PRO A 206 -19.88 -7.04 9.09
C PRO A 206 -19.91 -7.39 7.60
N LEU A 207 -18.80 -7.13 6.93
CA LEU A 207 -18.53 -7.60 5.56
C LEU A 207 -17.28 -8.49 5.60
N GLN A 208 -17.27 -9.58 4.83
CA GLN A 208 -16.11 -10.46 4.78
C GLN A 208 -15.02 -9.89 3.86
N ALA A 209 -13.80 -9.74 4.38
CA ALA A 209 -12.61 -9.48 3.56
C ALA A 209 -11.87 -10.79 3.29
N THR A 210 -11.54 -11.06 2.03
CA THR A 210 -10.89 -12.32 1.64
C THR A 210 -9.51 -12.05 1.05
N PHE A 211 -8.47 -12.55 1.71
CA PHE A 211 -7.12 -12.64 1.18
C PHE A 211 -6.97 -13.98 0.46
N GLU A 212 -7.04 -13.95 -0.87
CA GLU A 212 -7.11 -15.15 -1.69
C GLU A 212 -5.79 -15.43 -2.42
N GLY A 213 -5.36 -16.69 -2.43
CA GLY A 213 -4.24 -17.14 -3.26
C GLY A 213 -2.86 -16.65 -2.81
N LEU A 214 -2.71 -16.22 -1.54
CA LEU A 214 -1.41 -15.79 -1.02
C LEU A 214 -0.39 -16.93 -1.07
N ILE A 215 0.80 -16.67 -1.62
CA ILE A 215 1.97 -17.54 -1.46
C ILE A 215 3.00 -16.81 -0.60
N ALA A 216 3.27 -17.31 0.62
CA ALA A 216 4.18 -16.65 1.56
C ALA A 216 5.22 -17.63 2.12
N TRP A 217 6.50 -17.38 1.85
CA TRP A 217 7.59 -18.25 2.32
C TRP A 217 8.87 -17.51 2.67
N ASN A 218 9.73 -18.14 3.47
CA ASN A 218 11.02 -17.58 3.87
C ASN A 218 10.92 -16.14 4.44
N ASN A 219 9.80 -15.82 5.09
CA ASN A 219 9.64 -14.60 5.87
C ASN A 219 9.90 -14.94 7.34
N ASN A 220 10.08 -13.94 8.20
CA ASN A 220 10.01 -14.22 9.64
C ASN A 220 8.61 -14.73 10.03
N LYS A 221 7.55 -14.06 9.57
CA LYS A 221 6.16 -14.51 9.68
C LYS A 221 5.43 -14.39 8.35
N GLY A 222 4.60 -15.37 7.99
CA GLY A 222 3.90 -15.40 6.69
C GLY A 222 2.80 -14.34 6.59
N ILE A 223 1.70 -14.51 7.32
CA ILE A 223 0.62 -13.52 7.46
C ILE A 223 0.23 -13.37 8.92
N GLU A 224 0.17 -12.14 9.43
CA GLU A 224 -0.31 -11.84 10.77
C GLU A 224 -1.47 -10.85 10.73
N ILE A 225 -2.55 -11.22 11.42
CA ILE A 225 -3.81 -10.49 11.48
C ILE A 225 -4.01 -10.05 12.93
N VAL A 226 -3.98 -8.74 13.18
CA VAL A 226 -4.08 -8.17 14.53
C VAL A 226 -5.45 -7.55 14.75
N MET A 227 -6.11 -7.89 15.87
CA MET A 227 -7.37 -7.32 16.39
C MET A 227 -8.48 -7.14 15.33
N SER A 228 -8.48 -7.98 14.29
CA SER A 228 -9.36 -7.82 13.14
C SER A 228 -10.60 -8.71 13.25
N ARG A 229 -11.60 -8.50 12.41
CA ARG A 229 -12.82 -9.31 12.34
C ARG A 229 -13.17 -9.60 10.89
N THR A 230 -13.88 -10.70 10.67
CA THR A 230 -14.40 -11.10 9.34
C THR A 230 -13.35 -11.17 8.22
N ILE A 231 -12.13 -11.58 8.57
CA ILE A 231 -11.05 -11.84 7.62
C ILE A 231 -11.04 -13.33 7.27
N GLN A 232 -11.07 -13.66 5.98
CA GLN A 232 -10.85 -14.99 5.45
C GLN A 232 -9.50 -15.03 4.73
N VAL A 233 -8.67 -16.02 5.06
CA VAL A 233 -7.51 -16.41 4.24
C VAL A 233 -7.92 -17.63 3.44
N LYS A 234 -7.92 -17.53 2.11
CA LYS A 234 -8.47 -18.56 1.21
C LYS A 234 -7.41 -18.99 0.20
N ASN A 235 -7.28 -20.30 -0.02
CA ASN A 235 -6.35 -20.87 -1.01
C ASN A 235 -4.90 -20.40 -0.84
N ALA A 236 -4.44 -20.18 0.40
CA ALA A 236 -3.09 -19.71 0.67
C ALA A 236 -2.10 -20.88 0.78
N VAL A 237 -0.89 -20.66 0.27
CA VAL A 237 0.27 -21.56 0.41
C VAL A 237 1.31 -20.85 1.26
N VAL A 238 1.42 -21.25 2.53
CA VAL A 238 2.29 -20.61 3.51
C VAL A 238 3.24 -21.65 4.10
N PHE A 239 4.53 -21.51 3.85
CA PHE A 239 5.54 -22.52 4.21
C PHE A 239 6.89 -21.88 4.52
N ASP A 240 7.76 -22.57 5.25
CA ASP A 240 9.16 -22.15 5.47
C ASP A 240 9.31 -20.72 6.02
N ASN A 241 8.43 -20.28 6.92
CA ASN A 241 8.58 -19.00 7.63
C ASN A 241 9.26 -19.27 8.98
N ALA A 242 10.14 -18.36 9.41
CA ALA A 242 11.06 -18.62 10.52
C ALA A 242 10.40 -18.74 11.90
N ASP A 243 9.36 -17.94 12.17
CA ASP A 243 8.64 -17.89 13.45
C ASP A 243 7.21 -18.42 13.31
N LEU A 244 6.42 -17.88 12.38
CA LEU A 244 5.00 -18.22 12.23
C LEU A 244 4.53 -18.24 10.77
N GLY A 245 3.71 -19.23 10.40
CA GLY A 245 3.04 -19.24 9.10
C GLY A 245 1.87 -18.25 9.05
N ILE A 246 0.78 -18.56 9.76
CA ILE A 246 -0.44 -17.77 9.83
C ILE A 246 -0.71 -17.44 11.30
N GLY A 247 -0.80 -16.15 11.62
CA GLY A 247 -1.04 -15.65 12.97
C GLY A 247 -2.30 -14.80 13.07
N TYR A 248 -3.02 -14.98 14.17
CA TYR A 248 -4.14 -14.13 14.54
C TYR A 248 -3.96 -13.69 15.99
N ILE A 249 -3.86 -12.38 16.22
CA ILE A 249 -3.56 -11.79 17.53
C ILE A 249 -4.80 -11.06 18.04
N THR A 250 -5.29 -11.47 19.21
CA THR A 250 -6.35 -10.77 19.94
C THR A 250 -5.78 -9.89 21.04
N ALA A 251 -6.60 -8.96 21.54
CA ALA A 251 -6.36 -8.29 22.80
C ALA A 251 -6.36 -9.27 23.99
#